data_AF-A0A821DQH8-F1
#
_entry.id   AF-A0A821DQH8-F1
#
_cell.length_a   1.000
_cell.length_b   1.000
_cell.length_c   1.000
_cell.angle_alpha   90.00
_cell.angle_beta   90.00
_cell.angle_gamma   90.00
#
_symmetry.space_group_name_H-M   'P 1'
#
loop_
_entity.id
_entity.type
_entity.pdbx_description
1 polymer ?
#
loop_
_entity_poly.entity_id
_entity_poly.type
_entity_poly.pdbx_seq_one_letter_code
_entity_poly.pdbx_strand_id
1 'polypeptide(L)'
;MDSPIPTEDNATRIPRPLLLSAYGVDNKITAINVLNRWMYIFPHYRDQNVRIIGFSTDADRRYVSAMRLASVFFASLSDVQLDKHQHAFKINIPTHWTWVFLRHNQLLLFFQDSVHLVTKWRNRLLSSTTDLCFGIDKISITHIEALIRDGHYTKLDLRLTSSDINPKDRQNYNSCIKLISDDVINPLINGVDTNGTVVYLTLLKMIVKA
;
A
#
# COMPACT_ATOMS: atom_id res chain seq x y z
N MET A 1 53.69 12.48 11.92
CA MET A 1 52.98 11.23 12.23
C MET A 1 51.58 11.43 11.70
N ASP A 2 51.38 11.03 10.45
CA ASP A 2 50.11 11.21 9.74
C ASP A 2 49.15 10.11 10.18
N SER A 3 48.07 10.52 10.85
CA SER A 3 46.95 9.66 11.17
C SER A 3 46.27 9.26 9.86
N PRO A 4 46.05 7.97 9.58
CA PRO A 4 45.37 7.58 8.34
C PRO A 4 43.91 8.04 8.38
N ILE A 5 43.48 8.66 7.28
CA ILE A 5 42.09 9.01 7.02
C ILE A 5 41.29 7.70 6.97
N PRO A 6 40.21 7.53 7.75
CA PRO A 6 39.41 6.32 7.69
C PRO A 6 38.70 6.24 6.34
N THR A 7 39.15 5.33 5.48
CA THR A 7 38.48 4.92 4.25
C THR A 7 37.39 3.89 4.58
N GLU A 8 36.42 4.26 5.40
CA GLU A 8 35.16 3.52 5.48
C GLU A 8 34.11 4.23 4.63
N ASP A 9 33.80 3.58 3.52
CA ASP A 9 32.75 3.91 2.57
C ASP A 9 31.37 3.80 3.25
N ASN A 10 31.02 4.81 4.05
CA ASN A 10 29.78 4.89 4.80
C ASN A 10 28.53 5.12 3.93
N ALA A 11 28.68 5.17 2.59
CA ALA A 11 27.62 5.52 1.65
C ALA A 11 26.66 4.37 1.30
N THR A 12 26.87 3.15 1.78
CA THR A 12 26.07 1.97 1.37
C THR A 12 25.37 1.21 2.50
N ARG A 13 25.48 1.65 3.77
CA ARG A 13 24.70 1.04 4.85
C ARG A 13 23.25 1.49 4.78
N ILE A 14 22.41 0.67 4.16
CA ILE A 14 20.96 0.75 4.33
C ILE A 14 20.70 0.68 5.84
N PRO A 15 20.18 1.74 6.47
CA PRO A 15 19.95 1.76 7.90
C PRO A 15 19.00 0.62 8.25
N ARG A 16 19.43 -0.24 9.18
CA ARG A 16 18.58 -1.34 9.65
C ARG A 16 17.37 -0.73 10.37
N PRO A 17 16.17 -1.29 10.20
CA PRO A 17 14.99 -0.82 10.91
C PRO A 17 15.26 -0.89 12.43
N LEU A 18 15.17 0.26 13.09
CA LEU A 18 15.33 0.37 14.53
C LEU A 18 13.98 0.16 15.20
N LEU A 19 13.85 -0.90 15.98
CA LEU A 19 12.68 -1.12 16.81
C LEU A 19 12.75 -0.19 18.04
N LEU A 20 11.96 0.88 18.03
CA LEU A 20 11.91 1.83 19.15
C LEU A 20 11.10 1.28 20.34
N SER A 21 10.06 0.48 20.07
CA SER A 21 9.18 -0.06 21.12
C SER A 21 8.33 -1.20 20.57
N ALA A 22 8.12 -2.23 21.38
CA ALA A 22 7.15 -3.30 21.16
C ALA A 22 6.31 -3.51 22.42
N TYR A 23 5.02 -3.73 22.24
CA TYR A 23 4.06 -3.92 23.32
C TYR A 23 2.90 -4.78 22.80
N GLY A 24 2.36 -5.61 23.68
CA GLY A 24 1.16 -6.40 23.39
C GLY A 24 -0.09 -5.53 23.37
N VAL A 25 -1.04 -5.90 22.54
CA VAL A 25 -2.38 -5.31 22.49
C VAL A 25 -3.41 -6.42 22.55
N ASP A 26 -4.54 -6.18 23.21
CA ASP A 26 -5.64 -7.13 23.21
C ASP A 26 -6.58 -6.89 22.02
N ASN A 27 -7.55 -7.78 21.83
CA ASN A 27 -8.55 -7.67 20.76
C ASN A 27 -9.61 -6.58 21.01
N LYS A 28 -9.54 -5.87 22.15
CA LYS A 28 -10.50 -4.81 22.51
C LYS A 28 -10.04 -3.43 22.05
N ILE A 29 -8.81 -3.29 21.57
CA ILE A 29 -8.31 -2.03 21.00
C ILE A 29 -9.21 -1.56 19.86
N THR A 30 -9.67 -0.31 19.99
CA THR A 30 -10.49 0.38 18.99
C THR A 30 -9.65 1.38 18.18
N ALA A 31 -10.24 1.90 17.09
CA ALA A 31 -9.66 2.99 16.32
C ALA A 31 -9.40 4.25 17.17
N ILE A 32 -10.24 4.53 18.17
CA ILE A 32 -10.07 5.67 19.08
C ILE A 32 -8.83 5.47 19.96
N ASN A 33 -8.61 4.24 20.45
CA ASN A 33 -7.40 3.95 21.23
C ASN A 33 -6.12 4.13 20.39
N VAL A 34 -6.14 3.71 19.13
CA VAL A 34 -5.04 3.95 18.18
C VAL A 34 -4.79 5.43 17.97
N LEU A 35 -5.85 6.22 17.75
CA LEU A 35 -5.72 7.66 17.56
C LEU A 35 -5.18 8.37 18.81
N ASN A 36 -5.72 8.07 19.99
CA ASN A 36 -5.25 8.63 21.25
C ASN A 36 -3.76 8.36 21.45
N ARG A 37 -3.31 7.16 21.07
CA ARG A 37 -1.89 6.81 21.10
C ARG A 37 -1.07 7.68 20.15
N TRP A 38 -1.49 7.86 18.90
CA TRP A 38 -0.79 8.73 17.96
C TRP A 38 -0.71 10.18 18.47
N MET A 39 -1.80 10.67 19.04
CA MET A 39 -1.88 12.00 19.64
C MET A 39 -1.04 12.15 20.92
N TYR A 40 -0.81 11.06 21.64
CA TYR A 40 0.14 11.03 22.74
C TYR A 40 1.58 11.05 22.24
N ILE A 41 1.92 10.23 21.24
CA ILE A 41 3.28 10.08 20.70
C ILE A 41 3.76 11.38 20.04
N PHE A 42 2.91 12.03 19.24
CA PHE A 42 3.27 13.21 18.46
C PHE A 42 3.96 14.33 19.26
N PRO A 43 3.39 14.88 20.35
CA PRO A 43 4.03 15.94 21.13
C PRO A 43 5.28 15.46 21.86
N HIS A 44 5.31 14.23 22.38
CA HIS A 44 6.48 13.72 23.12
C HIS A 44 7.73 13.65 22.25
N TYR A 45 7.61 13.22 20.99
CA TYR A 45 8.74 13.22 20.07
C TYR A 45 9.13 14.64 19.67
N ARG A 46 8.16 15.54 19.54
CA ARG A 46 8.42 16.95 19.23
C ARG A 46 9.24 17.63 20.34
N ASP A 47 8.95 17.34 21.60
CA ASP A 47 9.70 17.88 22.75
C ASP A 47 11.17 17.41 22.76
N GLN A 48 11.44 16.29 22.09
CA GLN A 48 12.79 15.77 21.83
C GLN A 48 13.38 16.24 20.49
N ASN A 49 12.80 17.28 19.88
CA ASN A 49 13.17 17.82 18.58
C ASN A 49 13.07 16.79 17.42
N VAL A 50 12.22 15.78 17.55
CA VAL A 50 11.92 14.80 16.51
C VAL A 50 10.56 15.10 15.90
N ARG A 51 10.55 15.40 14.59
CA ARG A 51 9.31 15.72 13.87
C ARG A 51 8.71 14.46 13.24
N ILE A 52 7.57 14.03 13.77
CA ILE A 52 6.75 12.99 13.12
C ILE A 52 5.98 13.63 11.97
N ILE A 53 6.20 13.13 10.75
CA ILE A 53 5.52 13.59 9.53
C ILE A 53 4.29 12.74 9.19
N GLY A 54 4.20 11.52 9.72
CA GLY A 54 3.11 10.62 9.42
C GLY A 54 3.22 9.26 10.10
N PHE A 55 2.17 8.46 9.93
CA PHE A 55 2.08 7.09 10.42
C PHE A 55 1.84 6.15 9.24
N SER A 56 2.65 5.10 9.16
CA SER A 56 2.44 3.99 8.22
C SER A 56 1.97 2.77 9.01
N THR A 57 0.91 2.11 8.55
CA THR A 57 0.38 0.91 9.22
C THR A 57 0.00 -0.17 8.22
N ASP A 58 -0.12 -1.40 8.72
CA ASP A 58 -0.83 -2.45 8.02
C ASP A 58 -2.32 -2.08 7.84
N ALA A 59 -2.98 -2.78 6.95
CA ALA A 59 -4.37 -2.61 6.55
C ALA A 59 -5.35 -3.36 7.46
N ASP A 60 -5.05 -3.44 8.75
CA ASP A 60 -5.98 -3.86 9.79
C ASP A 60 -7.05 -2.77 9.99
N ARG A 61 -8.30 -3.22 10.16
CA ARG A 61 -9.49 -2.36 10.20
C ARG A 61 -9.36 -1.23 11.23
N ARG A 62 -8.74 -1.49 12.39
CA ARG A 62 -8.63 -0.51 13.48
C ARG A 62 -7.75 0.67 13.10
N TYR A 63 -6.61 0.39 12.46
CA TYR A 63 -5.71 1.43 11.99
C TYR A 63 -6.30 2.19 10.80
N VAL A 64 -6.91 1.49 9.83
CA VAL A 64 -7.60 2.15 8.71
C VAL A 64 -8.72 3.06 9.23
N SER A 65 -9.52 2.61 10.19
CA SER A 65 -10.53 3.45 10.84
C SER A 65 -9.92 4.64 11.58
N ALA A 66 -8.79 4.48 12.27
CA ALA A 66 -8.10 5.57 12.94
C ALA A 66 -7.58 6.62 11.93
N MET A 67 -6.99 6.17 10.82
CA MET A 67 -6.56 7.05 9.72
C MET A 67 -7.75 7.84 9.16
N ARG A 68 -8.89 7.17 8.92
CA ARG A 68 -10.11 7.85 8.41
C ARG A 68 -10.60 8.94 9.36
N LEU A 69 -10.61 8.68 10.66
CA LEU A 69 -11.00 9.66 11.67
C LEU A 69 -10.02 10.83 11.72
N ALA A 70 -8.72 10.52 11.70
CA ALA A 70 -7.64 11.50 11.77
C ALA A 70 -7.56 12.42 10.54
N SER A 71 -7.73 11.85 9.34
CA SER A 71 -7.72 12.60 8.07
C SER A 71 -9.06 13.26 7.74
N VAL A 72 -10.07 13.03 8.59
CA VAL A 72 -11.46 13.46 8.39
C VAL A 72 -12.05 12.95 7.06
N PHE A 73 -11.73 11.71 6.69
CA PHE A 73 -12.20 11.06 5.46
C PHE A 73 -13.58 10.42 5.69
N PHE A 74 -14.63 11.17 5.36
CA PHE A 74 -16.05 10.80 5.54
C PHE A 74 -16.42 10.37 6.97
N ALA A 75 -15.61 10.74 7.96
CA ALA A 75 -15.81 10.50 9.38
C ALA A 75 -15.02 11.54 10.17
N SER A 76 -15.52 11.96 11.33
CA SER A 76 -14.87 12.97 12.18
C SER A 76 -15.13 12.68 13.65
N LEU A 77 -14.18 13.01 14.52
CA LEU A 77 -14.42 13.14 15.95
C LEU A 77 -14.72 14.59 16.27
N SER A 78 -15.77 14.86 17.06
CA SER A 78 -16.12 16.22 17.49
C SER A 78 -14.98 16.92 18.21
N ASP A 79 -14.20 16.14 18.98
CA ASP A 79 -13.27 16.67 19.97
C ASP A 79 -11.82 16.76 19.46
N VAL A 80 -11.54 16.22 18.27
CA VAL A 80 -10.17 16.15 17.71
C VAL A 80 -10.15 16.75 16.30
N GLN A 81 -9.67 17.98 16.20
CA GLN A 81 -9.54 18.72 14.93
C GLN A 81 -8.07 18.85 14.53
N LEU A 82 -7.51 17.79 13.94
CA LEU A 82 -6.09 17.72 13.59
C LEU A 82 -5.69 18.76 12.52
N ASP A 83 -6.62 19.10 11.64
CA ASP A 83 -6.42 20.09 10.57
C ASP A 83 -6.27 21.53 11.09
N LYS A 84 -6.69 21.80 12.33
CA LYS A 84 -6.52 23.09 13.02
C LYS A 84 -5.36 23.12 14.01
N HIS A 85 -4.61 22.03 14.12
CA HIS A 85 -3.47 21.97 15.03
C HIS A 85 -2.40 23.00 14.63
N GLN A 86 -1.78 23.68 15.59
CA GLN A 86 -0.77 24.74 15.37
C GLN A 86 0.49 24.28 14.59
N HIS A 87 0.65 22.98 14.40
CA HIS A 87 1.77 22.36 13.69
C HIS A 87 1.36 21.66 12.40
N ALA A 88 0.09 21.83 12.00
CA ALA A 88 -0.38 21.39 10.71
C ALA A 88 0.41 22.11 9.61
N PHE A 89 0.79 21.36 8.59
CA PHE A 89 1.44 21.87 7.39
C PHE A 89 0.44 21.93 6.24
N LYS A 90 0.74 22.82 5.29
CA LYS A 90 -0.06 22.99 4.08
C LYS A 90 0.42 22.04 2.99
N ILE A 91 -0.51 21.35 2.36
CA ILE A 91 -0.29 20.54 1.17
C ILE A 91 -0.92 21.28 -0.01
N ASN A 92 -0.12 21.48 -1.06
CA ASN A 92 -0.62 22.01 -2.32
C ASN A 92 -1.19 20.84 -3.14
N ILE A 93 -2.51 20.78 -3.25
CA ILE A 93 -3.21 19.75 -4.02
C ILE A 93 -3.49 20.33 -5.40
N PRO A 94 -2.99 19.70 -6.49
CA PRO A 94 -3.28 20.19 -7.82
C PRO A 94 -4.79 20.24 -8.08
N THR A 95 -5.28 21.36 -8.60
CA THR A 95 -6.73 21.59 -8.81
C THR A 95 -7.37 20.61 -9.80
N HIS A 96 -6.56 19.99 -10.66
CA HIS A 96 -7.01 18.98 -11.61
C HIS A 96 -7.19 17.57 -10.99
N TRP A 97 -6.80 17.36 -9.73
CA TRP A 97 -6.98 16.09 -9.02
C TRP A 97 -8.38 16.00 -8.39
N THR A 98 -9.39 15.83 -9.24
CA THR A 98 -10.80 15.79 -8.82
C THR A 98 -11.20 14.52 -8.06
N TRP A 99 -10.37 13.47 -8.15
CA TRP A 99 -10.62 12.14 -7.58
C TRP A 99 -9.84 11.89 -6.28
N VAL A 100 -9.00 12.83 -5.84
CA VAL A 100 -8.21 12.71 -4.61
C VAL A 100 -8.91 13.42 -3.46
N PHE A 101 -9.18 12.69 -2.38
CA PHE A 101 -9.56 13.32 -1.12
C PHE A 101 -8.33 13.53 -0.24
N LEU A 102 -7.95 14.80 -0.05
CA LEU A 102 -6.95 15.21 0.91
C LEU A 102 -7.30 16.64 1.36
N ARG A 103 -7.22 16.95 2.66
CA ARG A 103 -7.39 18.35 3.12
C ARG A 103 -6.10 19.12 2.94
N HIS A 104 -6.22 20.41 2.63
CA HIS A 104 -5.09 21.32 2.47
C HIS A 104 -4.22 21.45 3.72
N ASN A 105 -4.82 21.37 4.92
CA ASN A 105 -4.08 21.37 6.18
C ASN A 105 -4.03 19.95 6.74
N GLN A 106 -2.83 19.45 7.02
CA GLN A 106 -2.61 18.14 7.63
C GLN A 106 -1.64 18.26 8.80
N LEU A 107 -1.94 17.62 9.92
CA LEU A 107 -0.94 17.43 11.00
C LEU A 107 0.01 16.28 10.68
N LEU A 108 -0.52 15.23 10.06
CA LEU A 108 0.13 13.95 9.84
C LEU A 108 -0.29 13.40 8.47
N LEU A 109 0.63 12.74 7.79
CA LEU A 109 0.33 11.88 6.64
C LEU A 109 0.03 10.45 7.12
N PHE A 110 -0.89 9.77 6.44
CA PHE A 110 -1.24 8.39 6.76
C PHE A 110 -0.99 7.51 5.56
N PHE A 111 -0.21 6.45 5.76
CA PHE A 111 0.19 5.52 4.72
C PHE A 111 -0.21 4.11 5.10
N GLN A 112 -0.55 3.32 4.10
CA GLN A 112 -0.77 1.89 4.24
C GLN A 112 0.46 1.16 3.72
N ASP A 113 0.80 0.04 4.35
CA ASP A 113 1.87 -0.83 3.84
C ASP A 113 1.53 -1.31 2.42
N SER A 114 2.38 -0.94 1.45
CA SER A 114 2.21 -1.28 0.04
C SER A 114 2.31 -2.78 -0.21
N VAL A 115 3.10 -3.53 0.56
CA VAL A 115 3.22 -5.00 0.43
C VAL A 115 1.89 -5.67 0.78
N HIS A 116 1.26 -5.22 1.87
CA HIS A 116 -0.04 -5.72 2.29
C HIS A 116 -1.16 -5.27 1.35
N LEU A 117 -1.07 -4.05 0.79
CA LEU A 117 -2.01 -3.57 -0.23
C LEU A 117 -1.94 -4.43 -1.49
N VAL A 118 -0.74 -4.70 -1.99
CA VAL A 118 -0.49 -5.49 -3.21
C VAL A 118 -0.98 -6.92 -3.05
N THR A 119 -0.66 -7.57 -1.94
CA THR A 119 -1.15 -8.93 -1.66
C THR A 119 -2.67 -8.98 -1.50
N LYS A 120 -3.29 -7.95 -0.91
CA LYS A 120 -4.77 -7.85 -0.86
C LYS A 120 -5.40 -7.72 -2.24
N TRP A 121 -4.82 -6.92 -3.13
CA TRP A 121 -5.30 -6.79 -4.51
C TRP A 121 -5.18 -8.13 -5.26
N ARG A 122 -4.02 -8.80 -5.18
CA ARG A 122 -3.88 -10.15 -5.72
C ARG A 122 -4.94 -11.10 -5.16
N ASN A 123 -5.08 -11.18 -3.85
CA ASN A 123 -6.05 -12.09 -3.22
C ASN A 123 -7.50 -11.76 -3.61
N ARG A 124 -7.79 -10.49 -3.89
CA ARG A 124 -9.09 -10.06 -4.41
C ARG A 124 -9.30 -10.55 -5.84
N LEU A 125 -8.30 -10.41 -6.72
CA LEU A 125 -8.32 -10.96 -8.08
C LEU A 125 -8.52 -12.49 -8.10
N LEU A 126 -7.90 -13.20 -7.16
CA LEU A 126 -8.01 -14.66 -7.02
C LEU A 126 -9.29 -15.12 -6.31
N SER A 127 -10.08 -14.20 -5.75
CA SER A 127 -11.26 -14.57 -4.98
C SER A 127 -12.43 -14.90 -5.89
N SER A 128 -13.09 -16.04 -5.65
CA SER A 128 -14.35 -16.39 -6.31
C SER A 128 -15.58 -15.74 -5.67
N THR A 129 -15.40 -14.98 -4.59
CA THR A 129 -16.51 -14.47 -3.76
C THR A 129 -17.18 -13.22 -4.30
N THR A 130 -16.55 -12.50 -5.23
CA THR A 130 -17.03 -11.18 -5.66
C THR A 130 -16.55 -10.89 -7.06
N ASP A 131 -17.46 -10.48 -7.93
CA ASP A 131 -17.10 -9.97 -9.24
C ASP A 131 -16.34 -8.65 -9.10
N LEU A 132 -15.31 -8.50 -9.92
CA LEU A 132 -14.51 -7.28 -10.02
C LEU A 132 -14.79 -6.63 -11.37
N CYS A 133 -15.08 -5.33 -11.36
CA CYS A 133 -15.25 -4.56 -12.58
C CYS A 133 -14.71 -3.13 -12.42
N PHE A 134 -14.31 -2.56 -13.56
CA PHE A 134 -14.15 -1.13 -13.72
C PHE A 134 -15.22 -0.64 -14.71
N GLY A 135 -16.31 -0.06 -14.18
CA GLY A 135 -17.46 0.28 -15.00
C GLY A 135 -18.06 -0.98 -15.63
N ILE A 136 -18.03 -1.07 -16.95
CA ILE A 136 -18.50 -2.23 -17.71
C ILE A 136 -17.43 -3.31 -17.92
N ASP A 137 -16.15 -2.99 -17.71
CA ASP A 137 -15.05 -3.90 -17.98
C ASP A 137 -14.90 -4.91 -16.84
N LYS A 138 -15.04 -6.20 -17.15
CA LYS A 138 -14.86 -7.28 -16.19
C LYS A 138 -13.37 -7.53 -15.93
N ILE A 139 -13.03 -7.72 -14.66
CA ILE A 139 -11.73 -8.17 -14.21
C ILE A 139 -11.86 -9.63 -13.81
N SER A 140 -11.01 -10.48 -14.39
CA SER A 140 -11.06 -11.91 -14.10
C SER A 140 -9.68 -12.55 -14.10
N ILE A 141 -9.46 -13.44 -13.14
CA ILE A 141 -8.30 -14.34 -13.10
C ILE A 141 -8.31 -15.35 -14.26
N THR A 142 -9.50 -15.67 -14.80
CA THR A 142 -9.65 -16.63 -15.91
C THR A 142 -8.89 -16.19 -17.16
N HIS A 143 -8.70 -14.88 -17.37
CA HIS A 143 -7.88 -14.34 -18.46
C HIS A 143 -6.41 -14.78 -18.33
N ILE A 144 -5.86 -14.73 -17.10
CA ILE A 144 -4.49 -15.16 -16.81
C ILE A 144 -4.38 -16.68 -16.85
N GLU A 145 -5.39 -17.39 -16.36
CA GLU A 145 -5.42 -18.86 -16.44
C GLU A 145 -5.45 -19.36 -17.89
N ALA A 146 -6.22 -18.70 -18.77
CA ALA A 146 -6.25 -19.02 -20.19
C ALA A 146 -4.87 -18.83 -20.81
N LEU A 147 -4.18 -17.75 -20.45
CA LEU A 147 -2.83 -17.43 -20.90
C LEU A 147 -1.79 -18.46 -20.43
N ILE A 148 -1.89 -18.96 -19.18
CA ILE A 148 -1.02 -20.04 -18.68
C ILE A 148 -1.29 -21.38 -19.39
N ARG A 149 -2.54 -21.64 -19.81
CA ARG A 149 -2.94 -22.87 -20.51
C ARG A 149 -2.75 -22.80 -22.02
N ASP A 150 -2.48 -21.61 -22.55
CA ASP A 150 -2.27 -21.39 -23.97
C ASP A 150 -0.95 -22.05 -24.40
N GLY A 151 -1.03 -22.94 -25.39
CA GLY A 151 0.13 -23.65 -25.92
C GLY A 151 1.12 -22.75 -26.66
N HIS A 152 0.76 -21.49 -26.95
CA HIS A 152 1.66 -20.51 -27.56
C HIS A 152 2.72 -19.95 -26.62
N TYR A 153 2.50 -20.02 -25.30
CA TYR A 153 3.42 -19.45 -24.31
C TYR A 153 3.99 -20.53 -23.41
N THR A 154 5.32 -20.50 -23.23
CA THR A 154 5.99 -21.37 -22.27
C THR A 154 6.04 -20.72 -20.89
N LYS A 155 6.35 -21.53 -19.88
CA LYS A 155 6.65 -21.04 -18.52
C LYS A 155 7.79 -20.02 -18.48
N LEU A 156 8.76 -20.13 -19.40
CA LEU A 156 9.90 -19.21 -19.45
C LEU A 156 9.51 -17.86 -20.06
N ASP A 157 8.57 -17.87 -21.02
CA ASP A 157 8.07 -16.65 -21.66
C ASP A 157 7.30 -15.79 -20.65
N LEU A 158 6.38 -16.41 -19.90
CA LEU A 158 5.51 -15.69 -18.96
C LEU A 158 6.11 -15.50 -17.58
N ARG A 159 7.08 -16.36 -17.22
CA ARG A 159 7.64 -16.50 -15.85
C ARG A 159 6.56 -16.70 -14.77
N LEU A 160 5.39 -17.19 -15.18
CA LEU A 160 4.19 -17.38 -14.38
C LEU A 160 3.72 -18.83 -14.47
N THR A 161 3.24 -19.38 -13.36
CA THR A 161 2.73 -20.75 -13.27
C THR A 161 1.39 -20.81 -12.56
N SER A 162 0.67 -21.93 -12.70
CA SER A 162 -0.57 -22.18 -11.94
C SER A 162 -0.38 -22.09 -10.42
N SER A 163 0.83 -22.35 -9.90
CA SER A 163 1.11 -22.21 -8.48
C SER A 163 1.14 -20.75 -8.01
N ASP A 164 1.52 -19.82 -8.89
CA ASP A 164 1.58 -18.39 -8.59
C ASP A 164 0.17 -17.77 -8.45
N ILE A 165 -0.84 -18.37 -9.07
CA ILE A 165 -2.25 -17.96 -8.97
C ILE A 165 -3.05 -18.79 -7.96
N ASN A 166 -2.38 -19.57 -7.10
CA ASN A 166 -3.05 -20.34 -6.06
C ASN A 166 -3.55 -19.42 -4.93
N PRO A 167 -4.87 -19.39 -4.62
CA PRO A 167 -5.43 -18.52 -3.58
C PRO A 167 -5.09 -18.95 -2.15
N LYS A 168 -4.58 -20.18 -1.93
CA LYS A 168 -4.26 -20.69 -0.59
C LYS A 168 -3.11 -19.93 0.07
N ASP A 169 -2.11 -19.53 -0.71
CA ASP A 169 -0.98 -18.75 -0.22
C ASP A 169 -1.28 -17.26 -0.32
N ARG A 170 -1.89 -16.71 0.74
CA ARG A 170 -2.38 -15.32 0.77
C ARG A 170 -1.28 -14.27 0.96
N GLN A 171 -0.06 -14.69 1.32
CA GLN A 171 1.07 -13.79 1.61
C GLN A 171 2.14 -13.81 0.50
N ASN A 172 1.87 -14.45 -0.63
CA ASN A 172 2.81 -14.59 -1.73
C ASN A 172 3.05 -13.29 -2.51
N TYR A 173 3.89 -12.41 -1.97
CA TYR A 173 4.22 -11.16 -2.65
C TYR A 173 4.94 -11.39 -3.98
N ASN A 174 5.83 -12.39 -4.06
CA ASN A 174 6.56 -12.71 -5.30
C ASN A 174 5.64 -13.04 -6.47
N SER A 175 4.53 -13.76 -6.22
CA SER A 175 3.53 -14.02 -7.24
C SER A 175 2.84 -12.75 -7.75
N CYS A 176 2.68 -11.73 -6.88
CA CYS A 176 2.15 -10.43 -7.29
C CYS A 176 3.08 -9.77 -8.31
N ILE A 177 4.40 -9.81 -8.08
CA ILE A 177 5.41 -9.25 -8.98
C ILE A 177 5.39 -9.94 -10.35
N LYS A 178 5.24 -11.26 -10.38
CA LYS A 178 5.12 -12.02 -11.64
C LYS A 178 3.85 -11.65 -12.41
N LEU A 179 2.72 -11.53 -11.72
CA LEU A 179 1.42 -11.21 -12.32
C LEU A 179 1.40 -9.85 -13.04
N ILE A 180 2.16 -8.87 -12.54
CA ILE A 180 2.23 -7.51 -13.10
C ILE A 180 3.39 -7.34 -14.10
N SER A 181 4.09 -8.41 -14.45
CA SER A 181 5.18 -8.36 -15.41
C SER A 181 4.66 -7.97 -16.80
N ASP A 182 5.49 -7.31 -17.60
CA ASP A 182 5.14 -6.99 -18.99
C ASP A 182 4.93 -8.26 -19.82
N ASP A 183 5.63 -9.34 -19.47
CA ASP A 183 5.47 -10.68 -20.06
C ASP A 183 4.05 -11.25 -19.91
N VAL A 184 3.31 -10.83 -18.86
CA VAL A 184 1.91 -11.22 -18.62
C VAL A 184 0.93 -10.16 -19.14
N ILE A 185 1.22 -8.87 -18.96
CA ILE A 185 0.30 -7.79 -19.35
C ILE A 185 0.21 -7.67 -20.88
N ASN A 186 1.34 -7.75 -21.60
CA ASN A 186 1.36 -7.50 -23.04
C ASN A 186 0.51 -8.48 -23.84
N PRO A 187 0.55 -9.81 -23.60
CA PRO A 187 -0.35 -10.73 -24.29
C PRO A 187 -1.83 -10.46 -24.01
N LEU A 188 -2.16 -9.97 -22.80
CA LEU A 188 -3.54 -9.65 -22.43
C LEU A 188 -4.07 -8.41 -23.18
N ILE A 189 -3.24 -7.46 -23.60
CA ILE A 189 -3.71 -6.24 -24.30
C ILE A 189 -4.49 -6.58 -25.58
N ASN A 190 -4.11 -7.63 -26.28
CA ASN A 190 -4.75 -8.06 -27.52
C ASN A 190 -5.85 -9.12 -27.30
N GLY A 191 -6.11 -9.49 -26.04
CA GLY A 191 -7.14 -10.47 -25.68
C GLY A 191 -8.55 -9.89 -25.80
N VAL A 192 -9.52 -10.77 -26.04
CA VAL A 192 -10.95 -10.41 -26.01
C VAL A 192 -11.38 -10.25 -24.55
N ASP A 193 -12.09 -9.16 -24.24
CA ASP A 193 -12.64 -8.85 -22.90
C ASP A 193 -11.62 -8.77 -21.75
N THR A 194 -10.34 -8.58 -22.05
CA THR A 194 -9.26 -8.52 -21.07
C THR A 194 -8.97 -7.10 -20.54
N ASN A 195 -9.56 -6.06 -21.13
CA ASN A 195 -9.25 -4.65 -20.83
C ASN A 195 -9.30 -4.34 -19.33
N GLY A 196 -10.35 -4.79 -18.63
CA GLY A 196 -10.49 -4.61 -17.18
C GLY A 196 -9.32 -5.24 -16.41
N THR A 197 -8.94 -6.47 -16.75
CA THR A 197 -7.78 -7.14 -16.13
C THR A 197 -6.47 -6.42 -16.44
N VAL A 198 -6.26 -5.92 -17.66
CA VAL A 198 -5.07 -5.16 -18.05
C VAL A 198 -4.94 -3.89 -17.21
N VAL A 199 -6.02 -3.11 -17.10
CA VAL A 199 -6.05 -1.90 -16.26
C VAL A 199 -5.78 -2.26 -14.80
N TYR A 200 -6.40 -3.31 -14.29
CA TYR A 200 -6.20 -3.77 -12.90
C TYR A 200 -4.75 -4.12 -12.59
N LEU A 201 -4.10 -4.91 -13.46
CA LEU A 201 -2.69 -5.29 -13.30
C LEU A 201 -1.76 -4.10 -13.47
N THR A 202 -2.08 -3.17 -14.36
CA THR A 202 -1.29 -1.95 -14.56
C THR A 202 -1.35 -1.04 -13.34
N LEU A 203 -2.53 -0.85 -12.74
CA LEU A 203 -2.67 -0.11 -11.49
C LEU A 203 -1.89 -0.79 -10.35
N LEU A 204 -1.99 -2.12 -10.24
CA LEU A 204 -1.21 -2.88 -9.27
C LEU A 204 0.31 -2.71 -9.47
N LYS A 205 0.75 -2.66 -10.74
CA LYS A 205 2.15 -2.38 -11.10
C LYS A 205 2.61 -1.00 -10.66
N MET A 206 1.75 0.01 -10.78
CA MET A 206 2.04 1.36 -10.30
C MET A 206 2.16 1.41 -8.78
N ILE A 207 1.31 0.68 -8.03
CA ILE A 207 1.40 0.59 -6.57
C ILE A 207 2.73 -0.03 -6.13
N VAL A 208 3.21 -1.06 -6.83
CA VAL A 208 4.50 -1.70 -6.52
C VAL A 208 5.70 -0.78 -6.77
N LYS A 209 5.59 0.12 -7.76
CA LYS A 209 6.67 1.05 -8.13
C LYS A 209 6.70 2.34 -7.31
N ALA A 210 5.61 2.67 -6.60
CA ALA A 210 5.47 3.87 -5.78
C ALA A 210 6.25 3.74 -4.47
#